data_AF-I2C3T0-F1
#
_entry.id   AF-I2C3T0-F1
#
_cell.length_a   1.000
_cell.length_b   1.000
_cell.length_c   1.000
_cell.angle_alpha   90.00
_cell.angle_beta   90.00
_cell.angle_gamma   90.00
#
_symmetry.space_group_name_H-M   'P 1'
#
loop_
_entity.id
_entity.type
_entity.pdbx_description
1 polymer ?
#
loop_
_entity_poly.entity_id
_entity_poly.type
_entity_poly.pdbx_seq_one_letter_code
_entity_poly.pdbx_strand_id
1 'polypeptide(L)'
;MNFSPEDIDILIPLIFLEEKWEKLKKIMELQGYKLVDLHEHEFRKTNTKIGIAYIEDLKPFADVDYHNLGVFEDDGAKYHLLTIDDYLKVYNMSLLDGYRRTKKSNKDQSKINILNKLIQY
;
A
#
# COMPACT_ATOMS: atom_id res chain seq x y z
N MET A 1 -19.99 -0.07 -4.38
CA MET A 1 -18.56 -0.44 -4.57
C MET A 1 -18.41 -1.84 -4.02
N ASN A 2 -17.76 -2.75 -4.76
CA ASN A 2 -17.38 -4.03 -4.17
C ASN A 2 -16.13 -3.77 -3.28
N PHE A 3 -16.17 -4.21 -2.03
CA PHE A 3 -15.05 -4.08 -1.09
C PHE A 3 -14.16 -5.33 -1.04
N SER A 4 -14.35 -6.28 -1.96
CA SER A 4 -13.40 -7.39 -2.12
C SER A 4 -12.05 -6.85 -2.64
N PRO A 5 -10.94 -7.00 -1.90
CA PRO A 5 -9.63 -6.57 -2.36
C PRO A 5 -9.18 -7.41 -3.56
N GLU A 6 -8.66 -6.74 -4.59
CA GLU A 6 -8.06 -7.38 -5.78
C GLU A 6 -6.56 -7.68 -5.54
N ASP A 7 -5.92 -6.85 -4.72
CA ASP A 7 -4.50 -6.85 -4.39
C ASP A 7 -4.26 -6.41 -2.94
N ILE A 8 -3.07 -6.72 -2.42
CA ILE A 8 -2.58 -6.29 -1.11
C ILE A 8 -1.35 -5.40 -1.35
N ASP A 9 -1.42 -4.15 -0.90
CA ASP A 9 -0.28 -3.24 -0.92
C ASP A 9 0.41 -3.25 0.45
N ILE A 10 1.71 -3.47 0.47
CA ILE A 10 2.52 -3.50 1.70
C ILE A 10 3.62 -2.44 1.59
N LEU A 11 3.73 -1.62 2.64
CA LEU A 11 4.85 -0.69 2.81
C LEU A 11 5.84 -1.28 3.81
N ILE A 12 7.10 -1.38 3.41
CA ILE A 12 8.20 -1.88 4.25
C ILE A 12 9.33 -0.85 4.32
N PRO A 13 10.26 -0.94 5.28
CA PRO A 13 11.42 -0.05 5.29
C PRO A 13 12.23 -0.12 3.99
N LEU A 14 12.67 1.02 3.46
CA LEU A 14 13.38 1.17 2.17
C LEU A 14 14.60 0.26 2.06
N ILE A 15 15.28 0.00 3.18
CA ILE A 15 16.42 -0.92 3.25
C ILE A 15 16.10 -2.32 2.68
N PHE A 16 14.84 -2.76 2.69
CA PHE A 16 14.42 -4.03 2.11
C PHE A 16 14.28 -4.02 0.60
N LEU A 17 14.11 -2.84 -0.02
CA LEU A 17 14.12 -2.70 -1.48
C LEU A 17 15.52 -2.39 -2.01
N GLU A 18 16.40 -1.83 -1.19
CA GLU A 18 17.78 -1.49 -1.59
C GLU A 18 18.77 -2.60 -1.18
N GLU A 19 19.11 -2.68 0.11
CA GLU A 19 20.21 -3.52 0.59
C GLU A 19 19.80 -4.97 0.85
N LYS A 20 18.55 -5.19 1.26
CA LYS A 20 18.04 -6.50 1.71
C LYS A 20 17.04 -7.11 0.73
N TRP A 21 17.05 -6.67 -0.53
CA TRP A 21 16.14 -7.15 -1.57
C TRP A 21 16.14 -8.67 -1.73
N GLU A 22 17.31 -9.29 -1.85
CA GLU A 22 17.41 -10.74 -2.02
C GLU A 22 16.84 -11.52 -0.81
N LYS A 23 16.93 -10.94 0.41
CA LYS A 23 16.33 -11.53 1.60
C LYS A 23 14.80 -11.44 1.55
N LEU A 24 14.25 -10.27 1.18
CA LEU A 24 12.82 -10.06 1.02
C LEU A 24 12.24 -11.00 -0.05
N LYS A 25 12.86 -11.01 -1.23
CA LYS A 25 12.45 -11.87 -2.36
C LYS A 25 12.43 -13.34 -1.95
N LYS A 26 13.48 -13.83 -1.28
CA LYS A 26 13.54 -15.21 -0.80
C LYS A 26 12.43 -15.53 0.20
N ILE A 27 12.08 -14.60 1.09
CA ILE A 27 10.95 -14.77 2.03
C ILE A 27 9.65 -14.92 1.25
N MET A 28 9.39 -14.04 0.28
CA MET A 28 8.19 -14.10 -0.56
C MET A 28 8.11 -15.44 -1.33
N GLU A 29 9.22 -15.88 -1.91
CA GLU A 29 9.32 -17.16 -2.62
C GLU A 29 9.07 -18.37 -1.71
N LEU A 30 9.59 -18.36 -0.48
CA LEU A 30 9.31 -19.41 0.53
C LEU A 30 7.83 -19.46 0.92
N GLN A 31 7.11 -18.34 0.86
CA GLN A 31 5.67 -18.28 1.05
C GLN A 31 4.87 -18.70 -0.21
N GLY A 32 5.55 -19.08 -1.29
CA GLY A 32 4.97 -19.54 -2.54
C GLY A 32 4.56 -18.42 -3.51
N TYR A 33 5.01 -17.19 -3.27
CA TYR A 33 4.86 -16.10 -4.23
C TYR A 33 5.95 -16.14 -5.28
N LYS A 34 5.67 -15.62 -6.47
CA LYS A 34 6.65 -15.40 -7.53
C LYS A 34 6.71 -13.92 -7.85
N LEU A 35 7.92 -13.38 -7.99
CA LEU A 35 8.12 -12.06 -8.54
C LEU A 35 7.67 -12.06 -10.01
N VAL A 36 6.75 -11.16 -10.36
CA VAL A 36 6.21 -11.04 -11.74
C VAL A 36 6.55 -9.70 -12.38
N ASP A 37 6.81 -8.67 -11.58
CA ASP A 37 7.27 -7.36 -12.05
C ASP A 37 8.29 -6.81 -11.05
N LEU A 38 9.55 -6.67 -11.45
CA LEU A 38 10.60 -6.13 -10.60
C LEU A 38 10.47 -4.61 -10.41
N HIS A 39 9.97 -3.89 -11.42
CA HIS A 39 9.87 -2.43 -11.35
C HIS A 39 8.78 -1.98 -10.37
N GLU A 40 7.66 -2.70 -10.36
CA GLU A 40 6.53 -2.47 -9.43
C GLU A 40 6.67 -3.29 -8.14
N HIS A 41 7.76 -4.03 -7.97
CA HIS A 41 7.98 -5.04 -6.91
C HIS A 41 6.76 -5.92 -6.66
N GLU A 42 6.14 -6.40 -7.74
CA GLU A 42 4.89 -7.17 -7.71
C GLU A 42 5.16 -8.66 -7.58
N PHE A 43 4.50 -9.27 -6.59
CA PHE A 43 4.53 -10.70 -6.33
C PHE A 43 3.13 -11.32 -6.53
N ARG A 44 3.07 -12.55 -7.06
CA ARG A 44 1.81 -13.28 -7.25
C ARG A 44 1.87 -14.72 -6.72
N LYS A 45 0.76 -15.15 -6.11
CA LYS A 45 0.50 -16.54 -5.69
C LYS A 45 -0.95 -16.88 -6.01
N THR A 46 -1.16 -17.88 -6.87
CA THR A 46 -2.50 -18.28 -7.36
C THR A 46 -3.37 -17.08 -7.74
N ASN A 47 -4.29 -16.65 -6.87
CA ASN A 47 -5.23 -15.55 -7.08
C ASN A 47 -4.93 -14.31 -6.22
N THR A 48 -3.79 -14.26 -5.54
CA THR A 48 -3.38 -13.13 -4.69
C THR A 48 -2.22 -12.39 -5.33
N LYS A 49 -2.35 -11.07 -5.42
CA LYS A 49 -1.30 -10.14 -5.83
C LYS A 49 -0.84 -9.32 -4.63
N ILE A 50 0.48 -9.20 -4.47
CA ILE A 50 1.10 -8.32 -3.47
C ILE A 50 1.95 -7.28 -4.22
N GLY A 51 1.70 -6.01 -3.96
CA GLY A 51 2.59 -4.90 -4.32
C GLY A 51 3.42 -4.49 -3.11
N ILE A 52 4.71 -4.25 -3.30
CA ILE A 52 5.60 -3.79 -2.23
C ILE A 52 6.17 -2.42 -2.59
N ALA A 53 5.94 -1.45 -1.72
CA ALA A 53 6.62 -0.15 -1.76
C ALA A 53 7.27 0.14 -0.41
N TYR A 54 7.88 1.31 -0.26
CA TYR A 54 8.62 1.66 0.94
C TYR A 54 7.88 2.68 1.81
N ILE A 55 7.91 2.48 3.12
CA ILE A 55 7.12 3.26 4.09
C ILE A 55 7.60 4.71 4.20
N GLU A 56 8.89 4.94 3.98
CA GLU A 56 9.51 6.26 4.04
C GLU A 56 8.96 7.21 2.95
N ASP A 57 8.37 6.69 1.87
CA ASP A 57 7.76 7.49 0.80
C ASP A 57 6.48 8.21 1.25
N LEU A 58 5.82 7.73 2.32
CA LEU A 58 4.58 8.32 2.83
C LEU A 58 4.73 9.81 3.17
N LYS A 59 5.89 10.18 3.73
CA LYS A 59 6.17 11.54 4.18
C LYS A 59 6.34 12.51 2.99
N PRO A 60 7.28 12.30 2.05
CA PRO A 60 7.42 13.18 0.89
C PRO A 60 6.23 13.09 -0.09
N PHE A 61 5.53 11.96 -0.17
CA PHE A 61 4.41 11.79 -1.10
C PHE A 61 3.12 12.49 -0.62
N ALA A 62 2.74 12.31 0.65
CA ALA A 62 1.43 12.73 1.16
C ALA A 62 1.47 13.42 2.52
N ASP A 63 2.64 13.79 3.02
CA ASP A 63 2.81 14.39 4.35
C ASP A 63 2.20 13.53 5.48
N VAL A 64 2.39 12.22 5.35
CA VAL A 64 2.02 11.23 6.38
C VAL A 64 3.28 10.87 7.18
N ASP A 65 3.26 11.13 8.48
CA ASP A 65 4.36 10.78 9.37
C ASP A 65 4.23 9.32 9.80
N TYR A 66 5.00 8.46 9.12
CA TYR A 66 4.94 7.03 9.35
C TYR A 66 5.45 6.58 10.72
N HIS A 67 6.19 7.43 11.45
CA HIS A 67 6.63 7.13 12.82
C HIS A 67 5.49 7.18 13.84
N ASN A 68 4.39 7.86 13.52
CA ASN A 68 3.22 8.01 14.40
C ASN A 68 2.07 7.06 14.05
N LEU A 69 2.26 6.14 13.10
CA LEU A 69 1.22 5.19 12.73
C LEU A 69 0.94 4.21 13.87
N GLY A 70 -0.35 4.05 14.19
CA GLY A 70 -0.79 3.06 15.17
C GLY A 70 -0.40 1.64 14.75
N VAL A 71 -0.07 0.81 15.74
CA VAL A 71 0.19 -0.63 15.55
C VAL A 71 -1.10 -1.38 15.81
N PHE A 72 -1.50 -2.19 14.84
CA PHE A 72 -2.64 -3.10 14.92
C PHE A 72 -2.13 -4.52 15.09
N GLU A 73 -2.88 -5.31 15.85
CA GLU A 73 -2.63 -6.74 16.03
C GLU A 73 -3.88 -7.50 15.59
N ASP A 74 -3.69 -8.42 14.63
CA ASP A 74 -4.75 -9.29 14.12
C ASP A 74 -4.16 -10.68 13.85
N ASP A 75 -4.81 -11.71 14.40
CA ASP A 75 -4.34 -13.12 14.36
C ASP A 75 -2.83 -13.30 14.68
N GLY A 76 -2.33 -12.52 15.65
CA GLY A 76 -0.91 -12.53 16.06
C GLY A 76 0.06 -11.80 15.13
N ALA A 77 -0.40 -11.26 14.01
CA ALA A 77 0.38 -10.38 13.13
C ALA A 77 0.30 -8.93 13.61
N LYS A 78 1.45 -8.25 13.66
CA LYS A 78 1.54 -6.82 14.01
C LYS A 78 1.94 -5.99 12.80
N TYR A 79 1.18 -4.94 12.53
CA TYR A 79 1.43 -4.05 11.40
C TYR A 79 1.01 -2.61 11.70
N HIS A 80 1.64 -1.65 11.03
CA HIS A 80 1.20 -0.26 11.05
C HIS A 80 0.04 -0.08 10.08
N LEU A 81 -0.96 0.72 10.46
CA LEU A 81 -2.10 1.03 9.61
C LEU A 81 -2.29 2.54 9.51
N LEU A 82 -2.59 3.00 8.28
CA LEU A 82 -2.97 4.38 8.02
C LEU A 82 -4.30 4.70 8.71
N THR A 83 -4.38 5.90 9.27
CA THR A 83 -5.67 6.44 9.73
C THR A 83 -6.55 6.81 8.54
N ILE A 84 -7.84 7.07 8.77
CA ILE A 84 -8.75 7.55 7.72
C ILE A 84 -8.22 8.85 7.10
N ASP A 85 -7.69 9.76 7.92
CA ASP A 85 -7.08 11.02 7.47
C ASP A 85 -5.82 10.77 6.61
N ASP A 86 -4.98 9.82 7.00
CA ASP A 86 -3.80 9.47 6.21
C ASP A 86 -4.18 8.85 4.86
N TYR A 87 -5.18 7.97 4.83
CA TYR A 87 -5.71 7.44 3.57
C TYR A 87 -6.22 8.57 2.65
N LEU A 88 -6.93 9.57 3.19
CA LEU A 88 -7.38 10.72 2.40
C LEU A 88 -6.21 11.51 1.82
N LYS A 89 -5.18 11.80 2.61
CA LYS A 89 -3.97 12.48 2.12
C LYS A 89 -3.35 11.72 0.93
N VAL A 90 -3.16 10.40 1.10
CA VAL A 90 -2.58 9.53 0.06
C VAL A 90 -3.44 9.51 -1.20
N TYR A 91 -4.77 9.36 -1.09
CA TYR A 91 -5.64 9.33 -2.27
C TYR A 91 -5.76 10.69 -2.96
N ASN A 92 -5.77 11.79 -2.21
CA ASN A 92 -5.76 13.14 -2.80
C ASN A 92 -4.49 13.38 -3.62
N MET A 93 -3.32 12.97 -3.12
CA MET A 93 -2.07 13.06 -3.88
C MET A 93 -2.04 12.10 -5.09
N SER A 94 -2.65 10.92 -4.95
CA SER A 94 -2.81 9.96 -6.05
C SER A 94 -3.61 10.53 -7.23
N LEU A 95 -4.58 11.42 -6.98
CA LEU A 95 -5.31 12.11 -8.05
C LEU A 95 -4.46 13.17 -8.78
N LEU A 96 -3.34 13.60 -8.21
CA LEU A 96 -2.42 14.54 -8.83
C LEU A 96 -1.29 13.84 -9.60
N ASP A 97 -1.05 12.56 -9.31
CA ASP A 97 -0.06 11.74 -9.99
C ASP A 97 -0.52 11.39 -11.43
N GLY A 98 0.33 11.72 -12.42
CA GLY A 98 0.01 11.57 -13.84
C GLY A 98 -0.25 10.13 -14.26
N TYR A 99 0.45 9.17 -13.64
CA TYR A 99 0.25 7.76 -13.91
C TYR A 99 -1.10 7.27 -13.37
N ARG A 100 -1.42 7.59 -12.10
CA ARG A 100 -2.70 7.20 -11.49
C ARG A 100 -3.91 7.92 -12.10
N ARG A 101 -3.80 9.20 -12.48
CA ARG A 101 -4.88 9.93 -13.15
C ARG A 101 -5.40 9.22 -14.39
N THR A 102 -4.52 8.67 -15.21
CA THR A 102 -4.90 8.04 -16.49
C THR A 102 -5.41 6.61 -16.32
N LYS A 103 -4.95 5.87 -15.30
CA LYS A 103 -5.31 4.45 -15.11
C LYS A 103 -6.37 4.17 -14.04
N LYS A 104 -6.48 4.97 -12.98
CA LYS A 104 -7.25 4.62 -11.76
C LYS A 104 -8.14 5.73 -11.18
N SER A 105 -8.20 6.92 -11.79
CA SER A 105 -8.92 8.11 -11.26
C SER A 105 -10.33 7.83 -10.73
N ASN A 106 -11.17 7.08 -11.48
CA ASN A 106 -12.54 6.77 -11.04
C ASN A 106 -12.60 5.90 -9.76
N LYS A 107 -11.64 4.98 -9.57
CA LYS A 107 -11.58 4.13 -8.37
C LYS A 107 -11.12 4.96 -7.17
N ASP A 108 -10.09 5.79 -7.33
CA ASP A 108 -9.54 6.59 -6.22
C ASP A 108 -10.52 7.68 -5.76
N GLN A 109 -11.22 8.35 -6.69
CA GLN A 109 -12.29 9.30 -6.34
C GLN A 109 -13.41 8.61 -5.54
N SER A 110 -13.76 7.38 -5.89
CA SER A 110 -14.78 6.61 -5.15
C SER A 110 -14.33 6.31 -3.72
N LYS A 111 -13.05 6.01 -3.51
CA LYS A 111 -12.47 5.80 -2.17
C LYS A 111 -12.48 7.08 -1.34
N ILE A 112 -12.07 8.21 -1.92
CA ILE A 112 -12.13 9.53 -1.26
C ILE A 112 -13.56 9.84 -0.81
N ASN A 113 -14.55 9.59 -1.66
CA ASN A 113 -15.95 9.83 -1.33
C ASN A 113 -16.44 8.98 -0.15
N ILE A 114 -15.96 7.75 -0.01
CA ILE A 114 -16.30 6.87 1.11
C ILE A 114 -15.59 7.33 2.39
N LEU A 115 -14.29 7.63 2.32
CA LEU A 115 -13.52 8.10 3.46
C LEU A 115 -14.09 9.42 4.02
N ASN A 116 -14.46 10.36 3.15
CA ASN A 116 -15.13 11.60 3.56
C ASN A 116 -16.46 11.35 4.26
N LYS A 117 -17.22 10.33 3.84
CA LYS A 117 -18.44 9.95 4.57
C LYS A 117 -18.13 9.42 5.96
N LEU A 118 -17.06 8.65 6.13
CA LEU A 118 -16.67 8.09 7.43
C LEU A 118 -16.20 9.16 8.43
N ILE A 119 -15.67 10.29 7.96
CA ILE A 119 -15.28 11.43 8.81
C ILE A 119 -16.47 12.29 9.22
N GLN A 120 -17.53 12.33 8.40
CA GLN A 120 -18.73 13.14 8.66
C GLN A 120 -19.69 12.51 9.69
N TYR A 121 -19.39 11.31 10.19
CA TYR A 121 -20.10 10.65 11.29
C TYR A 121 -19.24 10.66 12.55
#